data_AF-A0A7Z7BAZ3-F1
#
_entry.id   AF-A0A7Z7BAZ3-F1
#
_cell.length_a   1.000
_cell.length_b   1.000
_cell.length_c   1.000
_cell.angle_alpha   90.00
_cell.angle_beta   90.00
_cell.angle_gamma   90.00
#
_symmetry.space_group_name_H-M   'P 1'
#
loop_
_entity.id
_entity.type
_entity.pdbx_description
1 polymer ?
#
loop_
_entity_poly.entity_id
_entity_poly.type
_entity_poly.pdbx_seq_one_letter_code
_entity_poly.pdbx_strand_id
1 'polypeptide(L)'
;MSSGISKPSTLDGVKRLAKNIKRERNLPHHLALDIAAGEAGYQNIQHAQEQLRATIVHCFTVFLTAYWAAGRAEAGRETISIQLPKPLGDIIARHQITAARNLGWFHLESADHLERRIDLNSQATAREVLLTAARTLHFMAATGLRPATTQKQERAMRVFDGLPGWDHLLAFLDIANHVQRYC
;
A
#
# COMPACT_ATOMS: atom_id res chain seq x y z
N MET A 1 -12.75 28.31 -31.74
CA MET A 1 -11.85 27.17 -31.41
C MET A 1 -11.69 27.16 -29.90
N SER A 2 -12.30 26.20 -29.20
CA SER A 2 -12.27 26.12 -27.74
C SER A 2 -10.97 25.41 -27.34
N SER A 3 -9.97 26.17 -26.92
CA SER A 3 -8.77 25.63 -26.29
C SER A 3 -9.20 25.01 -24.96
N GLY A 4 -9.30 23.69 -24.90
CA GLY A 4 -9.55 22.98 -23.65
C GLY A 4 -8.44 23.32 -22.67
N ILE A 5 -8.76 24.13 -21.66
CA ILE A 5 -7.87 24.43 -20.54
C ILE A 5 -7.73 23.12 -19.76
N SER A 6 -6.68 22.35 -20.08
CA SER A 6 -6.25 21.22 -19.27
C SER A 6 -5.90 21.77 -17.89
N LYS A 7 -6.80 21.55 -16.93
CA LYS A 7 -6.67 22.04 -15.55
C LYS A 7 -5.32 21.57 -14.99
N PRO A 8 -4.47 22.46 -14.48
CA PRO A 8 -3.19 22.06 -13.92
C PRO A 8 -3.42 21.22 -12.66
N SER A 9 -3.11 19.92 -12.73
CA SER A 9 -3.23 18.94 -11.64
C SER A 9 -2.00 18.89 -10.72
N THR A 10 -1.07 19.84 -10.87
CA THR A 10 0.17 19.91 -10.08
C THR A 10 0.38 21.33 -9.57
N LEU A 11 0.96 21.46 -8.36
CA LEU A 11 1.26 22.75 -7.73
C LEU A 11 2.12 23.65 -8.63
N ASP A 12 3.07 23.06 -9.37
CA ASP A 12 3.89 23.80 -10.33
C ASP A 12 3.10 24.30 -11.54
N GLY A 13 2.06 23.58 -11.95
CA GLY A 13 1.11 24.04 -12.97
C GLY A 13 0.32 25.26 -12.50
N VAL A 14 -0.17 25.24 -11.25
CA VAL A 14 -0.86 26.38 -10.62
C VAL A 14 0.07 27.59 -10.50
N LYS A 15 1.34 27.39 -10.10
CA LYS A 15 2.34 28.48 -10.03
C LYS A 15 2.66 29.07 -11.40
N ARG A 16 2.75 28.25 -12.45
CA ARG A 16 2.96 28.72 -13.84
C ARG A 16 1.77 29.56 -14.33
N LEU A 17 0.55 29.08 -14.08
CA LEU A 17 -0.68 29.81 -14.40
C LEU A 17 -0.73 31.16 -13.68
N ALA A 18 -0.39 31.19 -12.38
CA ALA A 18 -0.34 32.43 -11.60
C ALA A 18 0.68 33.45 -12.14
N LYS A 19 1.80 33.01 -12.72
CA LYS A 19 2.76 33.93 -13.38
C LYS A 19 2.18 34.57 -14.64
N ASN A 20 1.39 33.83 -15.41
CA ASN A 20 0.71 34.37 -16.60
C ASN A 20 -0.37 35.38 -16.18
N ILE A 21 -1.23 35.03 -15.21
CA ILE A 21 -2.27 35.92 -14.67
C ILE A 21 -1.67 37.19 -14.06
N LYS A 22 -0.55 37.06 -13.33
CA LYS A 22 0.18 38.22 -12.79
C LYS A 22 0.59 39.19 -13.89
N ARG A 23 1.12 38.68 -15.01
CA ARG A 23 1.59 39.49 -16.15
C ARG A 23 0.42 40.13 -16.90
N GLU A 24 -0.67 39.38 -17.11
CA GLU A 24 -1.83 39.83 -17.88
C GLU A 24 -2.66 40.87 -17.12
N ARG A 25 -2.84 40.69 -15.80
CA ARG A 25 -3.73 41.52 -14.97
C ARG A 25 -3.01 42.52 -14.07
N ASN A 26 -1.68 42.55 -14.13
CA ASN A 26 -0.81 43.40 -13.30
C ASN A 26 -1.15 43.34 -11.79
N LEU A 27 -1.44 42.14 -11.27
CA LEU A 27 -1.89 41.92 -9.90
C LEU A 27 -0.73 41.55 -8.95
N PRO A 28 -0.90 41.74 -7.63
CA PRO A 28 -0.01 41.15 -6.64
C PRO A 28 0.05 39.62 -6.79
N HIS A 29 1.23 39.03 -6.55
CA HIS A 29 1.47 37.61 -6.83
C HIS A 29 0.58 36.66 -6.01
N HIS A 30 0.28 37.00 -4.75
CA HIS A 30 -0.60 36.18 -3.89
C HIS A 30 -2.02 36.10 -4.45
N LEU A 31 -2.56 37.22 -4.94
CA LEU A 31 -3.89 37.29 -5.52
C LEU A 31 -3.96 36.50 -6.84
N ALA A 32 -2.90 36.57 -7.64
CA ALA A 32 -2.78 35.77 -8.86
C ALA A 32 -2.68 34.25 -8.57
N LEU A 33 -2.11 33.84 -7.43
CA LEU A 33 -2.07 32.44 -6.99
C LEU A 33 -3.45 31.93 -6.59
N ASP A 34 -4.24 32.72 -5.88
CA ASP A 34 -5.60 32.33 -5.49
C ASP A 34 -6.54 32.26 -6.70
N ILE A 35 -6.42 33.19 -7.65
CA ILE A 35 -7.17 33.13 -8.92
C ILE A 35 -6.76 31.90 -9.73
N ALA A 36 -5.46 31.61 -9.84
CA ALA A 36 -4.99 30.41 -10.53
C ALA A 36 -5.47 29.12 -9.85
N ALA A 37 -5.54 29.10 -8.51
CA ALA A 37 -6.09 27.97 -7.76
C ALA A 37 -7.59 27.81 -8.03
N GLY A 38 -8.35 28.92 -8.07
CA GLY A 38 -9.75 28.96 -8.48
C GLY A 38 -10.00 28.40 -9.87
N GLU A 39 -9.21 28.85 -10.86
CA GLU A 39 -9.29 28.35 -12.25
C GLU A 39 -8.94 26.85 -12.37
N ALA A 40 -8.11 26.33 -11.45
CA ALA A 40 -7.80 24.91 -11.34
C ALA A 40 -8.86 24.10 -10.57
N GLY A 41 -9.87 24.74 -9.98
CA GLY A 41 -10.96 24.09 -9.24
C GLY A 41 -10.75 23.98 -7.73
N TYR A 42 -9.78 24.71 -7.18
CA TYR A 42 -9.53 24.79 -5.74
C TYR A 42 -10.08 26.11 -5.16
N GLN A 43 -10.45 26.13 -3.89
CA GLN A 43 -10.97 27.34 -3.25
C GLN A 43 -9.93 28.46 -3.11
N ASN A 44 -8.66 28.11 -2.83
CA ASN A 44 -7.53 29.03 -2.72
C ASN A 44 -6.19 28.23 -2.82
N ILE A 45 -5.05 28.90 -2.78
CA ILE A 45 -3.74 28.23 -2.89
C ILE A 45 -3.45 27.28 -1.71
N GLN A 46 -3.99 27.56 -0.52
CA GLN A 46 -3.82 26.70 0.66
C GLN A 46 -4.59 25.39 0.49
N HIS A 47 -5.85 25.47 0.05
CA HIS A 47 -6.69 24.33 -0.28
C HIS A 47 -6.10 23.48 -1.40
N ALA A 48 -5.52 24.12 -2.43
CA ALA A 48 -4.78 23.42 -3.47
C ALA A 48 -3.56 22.68 -2.89
N GLN A 49 -2.80 23.32 -1.99
CA GLN A 49 -1.66 22.68 -1.33
C GLN A 49 -2.08 21.51 -0.45
N GLU A 50 -3.17 21.63 0.31
CA GLU A 50 -3.69 20.56 1.18
C GLU A 50 -4.23 19.38 0.38
N GLN A 51 -5.04 19.62 -0.66
CA GLN A 51 -5.54 18.56 -1.52
C GLN A 51 -4.42 17.87 -2.30
N LEU A 52 -3.44 18.63 -2.81
CA LEU A 52 -2.29 18.05 -3.51
C LEU A 52 -1.35 17.31 -2.55
N ARG A 53 -1.14 17.80 -1.31
CA ARG A 53 -0.39 17.07 -0.28
C ARG A 53 -1.07 15.77 0.11
N ALA A 54 -2.40 15.77 0.26
CA ALA A 54 -3.18 14.56 0.47
C ALA A 54 -3.11 13.58 -0.73
N THR A 55 -2.85 14.11 -1.93
CA THR A 55 -2.69 13.33 -3.17
C THR A 55 -1.26 12.82 -3.39
N ILE A 56 -0.24 13.37 -2.72
CA ILE A 56 1.10 12.78 -2.68
C ILE A 56 0.99 11.52 -1.80
N VAL A 57 0.56 10.42 -2.42
CA VAL A 57 0.62 9.10 -1.80
C VAL A 57 2.09 8.79 -1.62
N HIS A 58 2.58 8.85 -0.39
CA HIS A 58 3.88 8.28 -0.07
C HIS A 58 3.79 6.77 -0.27
N CYS A 59 4.23 6.32 -1.45
CA CYS A 59 4.32 4.91 -1.78
C CYS A 59 5.70 4.39 -1.36
N PHE A 60 5.69 3.39 -0.49
CA PHE A 60 6.87 2.66 -0.07
C PHE A 60 6.99 1.42 -0.96
N THR A 61 8.10 1.31 -1.67
CA THR A 61 8.38 0.12 -2.47
C THR A 61 8.81 -1.00 -1.53
N VAL A 62 8.17 -2.16 -1.65
CA VAL A 62 8.54 -3.38 -0.91
C VAL A 62 8.82 -4.49 -1.91
N PHE A 63 9.89 -5.24 -1.66
CA PHE A 63 10.32 -6.38 -2.46
C PHE A 63 9.91 -7.68 -1.78
N LEU A 64 9.43 -8.63 -2.58
CA LEU A 64 9.12 -9.98 -2.14
C LEU A 64 9.91 -10.96 -3.00
N THR A 65 10.67 -11.85 -2.38
CA THR A 65 11.52 -12.82 -3.07
C THR A 65 11.22 -14.24 -2.64
N ALA A 66 11.18 -15.15 -3.61
CA ALA A 66 11.09 -16.59 -3.39
C ALA A 66 12.00 -17.34 -4.36
N TYR A 67 12.66 -18.38 -3.85
CA TYR A 67 13.46 -19.28 -4.64
C TYR A 67 12.64 -20.49 -5.07
N TRP A 68 13.02 -21.10 -6.18
CA TRP A 68 12.38 -22.30 -6.71
C TRP A 68 13.38 -23.22 -7.36
N ALA A 69 13.10 -24.52 -7.31
CA ALA A 69 13.84 -25.58 -7.97
C ALA A 69 12.85 -26.63 -8.52
N ALA A 70 12.81 -26.80 -9.84
CA ALA A 70 12.07 -27.84 -10.53
C ALA A 70 13.01 -29.02 -10.82
N GLY A 71 13.12 -29.92 -9.84
CA GLY A 71 13.98 -31.11 -9.96
C GLY A 71 15.47 -30.78 -9.85
N ARG A 72 16.32 -31.46 -10.63
CA ARG A 72 17.79 -31.30 -10.58
C ARG A 72 18.35 -30.30 -11.59
N ALA A 73 17.56 -29.86 -12.55
CA ALA A 73 18.06 -29.13 -13.72
C ALA A 73 17.67 -27.65 -13.73
N GLU A 74 16.53 -27.29 -13.16
CA GLU A 74 16.00 -25.94 -13.21
C GLU A 74 15.85 -25.39 -11.80
N ALA A 75 16.48 -24.25 -11.55
CA ALA A 75 16.31 -23.49 -10.32
C ALA A 75 16.43 -22.00 -10.62
N GLY A 76 15.84 -21.18 -9.77
CA GLY A 76 15.83 -19.75 -9.97
C GLY A 76 15.28 -18.97 -8.78
N ARG A 77 15.19 -17.66 -8.98
CA ARG A 77 14.70 -16.69 -7.99
C ARG A 77 13.67 -15.81 -8.66
N GLU A 78 12.49 -15.73 -8.07
CA GLU A 78 11.47 -14.75 -8.43
C GLU A 78 11.50 -13.61 -7.41
N THR A 79 11.49 -12.38 -7.91
CA THR A 79 11.33 -11.18 -7.10
C THR A 79 10.26 -10.28 -7.72
N ILE A 80 9.29 -9.84 -6.91
CA ILE A 80 8.31 -8.83 -7.31
C ILE A 80 8.45 -7.60 -6.42
N SER A 81 8.10 -6.43 -6.96
CA SER A 81 7.97 -5.19 -6.21
C SER A 81 6.51 -4.77 -6.09
N ILE A 82 6.13 -4.25 -4.93
CA ILE A 82 4.79 -3.71 -4.65
C ILE A 82 4.90 -2.33 -4.02
N GLN A 83 3.84 -1.53 -4.14
CA GLN A 83 3.75 -0.20 -3.55
C GLN A 83 2.78 -0.21 -2.38
N LEU A 84 3.26 0.15 -1.19
CA LEU A 84 2.45 0.20 0.03
C LEU A 84 2.28 1.65 0.51
N PRO A 85 1.15 2.01 1.13
CA PRO A 85 0.89 3.37 1.61
C PRO A 85 1.67 3.74 2.88
N LYS A 86 2.37 2.76 3.49
CA LYS A 86 3.15 2.90 4.73
C LYS A 86 4.40 2.01 4.65
N PRO A 87 5.46 2.29 5.44
CA PRO A 87 6.60 1.40 5.57
C PRO A 87 6.18 -0.01 6.00
N LEU A 88 6.91 -1.03 5.54
CA LEU A 88 6.59 -2.44 5.84
C LEU A 88 6.51 -2.72 7.35
N GLY A 89 7.41 -2.13 8.13
CA GLY A 89 7.44 -2.30 9.59
C GLY A 89 6.21 -1.74 10.33
N ASP A 90 5.52 -0.76 9.74
CA ASP A 90 4.28 -0.20 10.30
C ASP A 90 3.07 -1.09 10.01
N ILE A 91 3.13 -1.83 8.90
CA ILE A 91 2.10 -2.77 8.45
C ILE A 91 2.20 -4.06 9.26
N ILE A 92 3.39 -4.63 9.35
CA ILE A 92 3.62 -5.89 10.05
C ILE A 92 4.96 -5.88 10.79
N ALA A 93 4.93 -6.21 12.09
CA ALA A 93 6.16 -6.33 12.86
C ALA A 93 6.89 -7.64 12.54
N ARG A 94 8.23 -7.65 12.61
CA ARG A 94 9.09 -8.81 12.29
C ARG A 94 8.61 -10.12 12.92
N HIS A 95 8.21 -10.10 14.19
CA HIS A 95 7.77 -11.28 14.94
C HIS A 95 6.38 -11.80 14.52
N GLN A 96 5.59 -11.00 13.79
CA GLN A 96 4.25 -11.37 13.33
C GLN A 96 4.25 -11.97 11.92
N ILE A 97 5.35 -11.83 11.17
CA ILE A 97 5.46 -12.31 9.78
C ILE A 97 5.17 -13.80 9.70
N THR A 98 5.79 -14.59 10.57
CA THR A 98 5.63 -16.05 10.59
C THR A 98 4.25 -16.51 11.04
N ALA A 99 3.53 -15.68 11.81
CA ALA A 99 2.16 -15.95 12.23
C ALA A 99 1.11 -15.53 11.19
N ALA A 100 1.48 -14.65 10.24
CA ALA A 100 0.55 -14.21 9.22
C ALA A 100 0.32 -15.31 8.18
N ARG A 101 -0.95 -15.57 7.87
CA ARG A 101 -1.31 -16.41 6.72
C ARG A 101 -0.66 -15.85 5.46
N ASN A 102 -0.15 -16.75 4.61
CA ASN A 102 0.58 -16.45 3.37
C ASN A 102 1.96 -15.78 3.54
N LEU A 103 2.34 -15.36 4.76
CA LEU A 103 3.71 -14.89 5.06
C LEU A 103 4.49 -15.84 5.98
N GLY A 104 3.90 -16.95 6.43
CA GLY A 104 4.46 -17.84 7.46
C GLY A 104 5.89 -18.35 7.22
N TRP A 105 6.31 -18.44 5.96
CA TRP A 105 7.65 -18.89 5.55
C TRP A 105 8.55 -17.76 5.02
N PHE A 106 8.05 -16.53 5.08
CA PHE A 106 8.81 -15.34 4.77
C PHE A 106 9.51 -14.83 6.02
N HIS A 107 10.61 -14.12 5.83
CA HIS A 107 11.24 -13.33 6.86
C HIS A 107 11.63 -11.96 6.34
N LEU A 108 11.83 -11.03 7.26
CA LEU A 108 12.32 -9.69 6.95
C LEU A 108 13.84 -9.73 6.76
N GLU A 109 14.28 -9.59 5.51
CA GLU A 109 15.70 -9.52 5.12
C GLU A 109 16.22 -8.10 5.31
N SER A 110 15.54 -7.11 4.72
CA SER A 110 15.76 -5.67 4.93
C SER A 110 14.48 -4.97 5.36
N ALA A 111 14.54 -3.66 5.65
CA ALA A 111 13.38 -2.88 6.07
C ALA A 111 12.23 -2.85 5.02
N ASP A 112 12.55 -3.13 3.77
CA ASP A 112 11.68 -3.11 2.59
C ASP A 112 11.64 -4.44 1.85
N HIS A 113 12.20 -5.53 2.40
CA HIS A 113 12.34 -6.81 1.68
C HIS A 113 11.91 -7.99 2.54
N LEU A 114 10.94 -8.76 2.03
CA LEU A 114 10.62 -10.09 2.54
C LEU A 114 11.19 -11.19 1.64
N GLU A 115 11.88 -12.14 2.25
CA GLU A 115 12.45 -13.29 1.58
C GLU A 115 11.84 -14.59 2.12
N ARG A 116 11.43 -15.48 1.21
CA ARG A 116 10.98 -16.82 1.55
C ARG A 116 12.18 -17.77 1.65
N ARG A 117 12.33 -18.45 2.79
CA ARG A 117 13.47 -19.33 3.07
C ARG A 117 13.39 -20.74 2.47
N ILE A 118 12.21 -21.16 2.02
CA ILE A 118 11.96 -22.51 1.49
C ILE A 118 11.72 -22.42 0.00
N ASP A 119 12.55 -23.17 -0.74
CA ASP A 119 12.44 -23.33 -2.18
C ASP A 119 11.11 -23.97 -2.57
N LEU A 120 10.51 -23.42 -3.61
CA LEU A 120 9.28 -23.93 -4.21
C LEU A 120 9.59 -24.86 -5.39
N ASN A 121 8.65 -25.72 -5.75
CA ASN A 121 8.87 -26.75 -6.78
C ASN A 121 8.83 -26.22 -8.23
N SER A 122 8.46 -24.95 -8.45
CA SER A 122 8.39 -24.35 -9.77
C SER A 122 8.40 -22.81 -9.71
N GLN A 123 8.80 -22.18 -10.82
CA GLN A 123 8.69 -20.73 -11.00
C GLN A 123 7.25 -20.22 -10.87
N ALA A 124 6.29 -20.97 -11.41
CA ALA A 124 4.88 -20.60 -11.38
C ALA A 124 4.35 -20.55 -9.94
N THR A 125 4.67 -21.56 -9.14
CA THR A 125 4.32 -21.59 -7.71
C THR A 125 5.01 -20.48 -6.93
N ALA A 126 6.27 -20.16 -7.24
CA ALA A 126 6.95 -19.00 -6.64
C ALA A 126 6.21 -17.70 -6.92
N ARG A 127 5.82 -17.47 -8.17
CA ARG A 127 5.03 -16.28 -8.55
C ARG A 127 3.68 -16.23 -7.84
N GLU A 128 2.96 -17.34 -7.76
CA GLU A 128 1.66 -17.40 -7.08
C GLU A 128 1.78 -17.08 -5.58
N VAL A 129 2.77 -17.66 -4.91
CA VAL A 129 3.05 -17.41 -3.48
C VAL A 129 3.40 -15.95 -3.25
N LEU A 130 4.24 -15.35 -4.10
CA LEU A 130 4.60 -13.93 -4.02
C LEU A 130 3.38 -13.01 -4.21
N LEU A 131 2.53 -13.29 -5.20
CA LEU A 131 1.30 -12.51 -5.41
C LEU A 131 0.31 -12.66 -4.26
N THR A 132 0.24 -13.83 -3.63
CA THR A 132 -0.62 -14.06 -2.47
C THR A 132 -0.11 -13.33 -1.22
N ALA A 133 1.21 -13.32 -1.01
CA ALA A 133 1.86 -12.50 0.00
C ALA A 133 1.61 -11.00 -0.22
N ALA A 134 1.75 -10.52 -1.47
CA ALA A 134 1.46 -9.14 -1.84
C ALA A 134 0.02 -8.72 -1.51
N ARG A 135 -0.98 -9.53 -1.89
CA ARG A 135 -2.39 -9.27 -1.56
C ARG A 135 -2.61 -9.18 -0.05
N THR A 136 -1.94 -10.04 0.71
CA THR A 136 -2.01 -10.04 2.18
C THR A 136 -1.46 -8.73 2.77
N LEU A 137 -0.31 -8.26 2.27
CA LEU A 137 0.28 -6.99 2.71
C LEU A 137 -0.60 -5.79 2.34
N HIS A 138 -1.19 -5.76 1.13
CA HIS A 138 -2.14 -4.73 0.75
C HIS A 138 -3.39 -4.74 1.65
N PHE A 139 -3.91 -5.93 1.97
CA PHE A 139 -5.04 -6.07 2.87
C PHE A 139 -4.74 -5.52 4.27
N MET A 140 -3.59 -5.90 4.86
CA MET A 140 -3.15 -5.35 6.16
C MET A 140 -2.97 -3.84 6.10
N ALA A 141 -2.37 -3.32 5.03
CA ALA A 141 -2.13 -1.88 4.86
C ALA A 141 -3.44 -1.08 4.76
N ALA A 142 -4.44 -1.63 4.06
CA ALA A 142 -5.73 -1.00 3.86
C ALA A 142 -6.64 -1.08 5.10
N THR A 143 -6.61 -2.20 5.83
CA THR A 143 -7.50 -2.46 6.96
C THR A 143 -6.90 -2.11 8.32
N GLY A 144 -5.57 -2.05 8.42
CA GLY A 144 -4.86 -1.91 9.70
C GLY A 144 -4.82 -3.20 10.52
N LEU A 145 -5.45 -4.29 10.05
CA LEU A 145 -5.50 -5.54 10.80
C LEU A 145 -4.15 -6.27 10.78
N ARG A 146 -3.81 -6.91 11.89
CA ARG A 146 -2.56 -7.65 12.11
C ARG A 146 -2.82 -9.11 12.47
N PRO A 147 -1.88 -10.03 12.20
CA PRO A 147 -2.04 -11.44 12.55
C PRO A 147 -2.29 -11.60 14.05
N ALA A 148 -3.21 -12.48 14.43
CA ALA A 148 -3.30 -12.97 15.80
C ALA A 148 -2.02 -13.72 16.16
N THR A 149 -1.24 -13.20 17.12
CA THR A 149 0.05 -13.79 17.50
C THR A 149 0.08 -14.39 18.90
N THR A 150 -0.95 -14.14 19.72
CA THR A 150 -1.03 -14.68 21.08
C THR A 150 -2.10 -15.75 21.20
N GLN A 151 -1.88 -16.73 22.08
CA GLN A 151 -2.84 -17.81 22.33
C GLN A 151 -4.22 -17.30 22.75
N LYS A 152 -4.29 -16.16 23.45
CA LYS A 152 -5.57 -15.51 23.82
C LYS A 152 -6.33 -15.02 22.59
N GLN A 153 -5.61 -14.40 21.66
CA GLN A 153 -6.15 -13.90 20.39
C GLN A 153 -6.60 -15.07 19.50
N GLU A 154 -5.80 -16.12 19.39
CA GLU A 154 -6.18 -17.34 18.68
C GLU A 154 -7.44 -17.99 19.29
N ARG A 155 -7.51 -18.09 20.63
CA ARG A 155 -8.69 -18.63 21.32
C ARG A 155 -9.96 -17.81 21.05
N ALA A 156 -9.86 -16.50 20.96
CA ALA A 156 -10.99 -15.65 20.59
C ALA A 156 -11.49 -15.92 19.16
N MET A 157 -10.60 -16.37 18.27
CA MET A 157 -10.93 -16.72 16.88
C MET A 157 -11.51 -18.13 16.73
N ARG A 158 -11.31 -19.03 17.71
CA ARG A 158 -11.88 -20.40 17.68
C ARG A 158 -13.40 -20.45 17.66
N VAL A 159 -14.07 -19.34 18.00
CA VAL A 159 -15.53 -19.19 17.86
C VAL A 159 -15.96 -19.38 16.40
N PHE A 160 -15.06 -19.17 15.44
CA PHE A 160 -15.34 -19.31 14.02
C PHE A 160 -15.06 -20.71 13.46
N ASP A 161 -14.35 -21.59 14.19
CA ASP A 161 -13.93 -22.93 13.72
C ASP A 161 -15.10 -23.86 13.32
N GLY A 162 -16.33 -23.55 13.77
CA GLY A 162 -17.55 -24.32 13.48
C GLY A 162 -18.35 -23.82 12.27
N LEU A 163 -17.91 -22.78 11.58
CA LEU A 163 -18.62 -22.26 10.41
C LEU A 163 -18.38 -23.17 9.17
N PRO A 164 -19.39 -23.45 8.35
CA PRO A 164 -19.19 -24.19 7.11
C PRO A 164 -18.42 -23.33 6.09
N GLY A 165 -17.43 -23.93 5.42
CA GLY A 165 -16.49 -23.25 4.51
C GLY A 165 -15.18 -22.94 5.23
N TRP A 166 -14.01 -23.30 4.67
CA TRP A 166 -12.70 -23.11 5.32
C TRP A 166 -12.13 -21.69 5.13
N ASP A 167 -12.99 -20.75 4.78
CA ASP A 167 -12.68 -19.37 4.39
C ASP A 167 -12.46 -18.45 5.60
N HIS A 168 -12.99 -18.79 6.78
CA HIS A 168 -12.87 -18.01 8.01
C HIS A 168 -11.53 -18.16 8.77
N LEU A 169 -10.55 -18.89 8.25
CA LEU A 169 -9.18 -19.05 8.81
C LEU A 169 -8.32 -17.76 8.79
N LEU A 170 -8.92 -16.59 8.51
CA LEU A 170 -8.24 -15.29 8.47
C LEU A 170 -8.34 -14.62 9.85
N ALA A 171 -7.55 -15.11 10.80
CA ALA A 171 -7.44 -14.54 12.14
C ALA A 171 -6.60 -13.25 12.15
N PHE A 172 -7.21 -12.17 11.67
CA PHE A 172 -6.65 -10.82 11.72
C PHE A 172 -7.36 -10.00 12.82
N LEU A 173 -6.58 -9.24 13.59
CA LEU A 173 -7.05 -8.41 14.70
C LEU A 173 -6.69 -6.95 14.48
N ASP A 174 -7.60 -6.05 14.84
CA ASP A 174 -7.34 -4.62 14.84
C ASP A 174 -6.40 -4.21 15.99
N ILE A 175 -5.77 -3.05 15.85
CA ILE A 175 -4.83 -2.43 16.80
C ILE A 175 -5.46 -2.30 18.21
N ALA A 176 -6.79 -2.19 18.28
CA ALA A 176 -7.54 -2.08 19.52
C ALA A 176 -7.95 -3.43 20.17
N ASN A 177 -7.48 -4.59 19.68
CA ASN A 177 -7.93 -5.93 20.13
C ASN A 177 -9.45 -6.20 19.97
N HIS A 178 -10.14 -5.45 19.12
CA HIS A 178 -11.52 -5.76 18.74
C HIS A 178 -11.54 -6.67 17.51
N VAL A 179 -12.28 -7.77 17.61
CA VAL A 179 -12.59 -8.66 16.46
C VAL A 179 -13.64 -7.94 15.60
N GLN A 180 -13.28 -7.53 14.38
CA GLN A 180 -14.24 -6.98 13.43
C GLN A 180 -14.43 -7.92 12.23
N ARG A 181 -15.71 -8.16 11.91
CA ARG A 181 -16.18 -8.89 10.72
C ARG A 181 -16.24 -7.94 9.53
N TYR A 182 -15.77 -8.38 8.37
CA TYR A 182 -16.22 -7.84 7.08
C TYR A 182 -16.76 -9.02 6.26
N CYS A 183 -18.03 -8.92 5.87
CA CYS A 183 -18.67 -9.77 4.88
C CYS A 183 -18.34 -9.28 3.47
#